data_AF-A0A845ZRT0-F1
#
_entry.id   AF-A0A845ZRT0-F1
#
_cell.length_a   1.000
_cell.length_b   1.000
_cell.length_c   1.000
_cell.angle_alpha   90.00
_cell.angle_beta   90.00
_cell.angle_gamma   90.00
#
_symmetry.space_group_name_H-M   'P 1'
#
loop_
_entity.id
_entity.type
_entity.pdbx_description
1 polymer ?
#
loop_
_entity_poly.entity_id
_entity_poly.type
_entity_poly.pdbx_seq_one_letter_code
_entity_poly.pdbx_strand_id
1 'polypeptide(L)'
;MPKDPTSDQQDHRIYRGLTLSAESRPTPEEQQQHLSRMPPPPPWRTFGLSVEQWREKAESQNTQDIVRKINPRALGFVPTKQAVELVNAALCLRRPLLIEGNPGSGKTSLAYAVAAELGLPGPYRWSIVSRTTLKDGLYAYDAIGRLQEVSLLRQQVGNTERIKE
;
A
#
# COMPACT_ATOMS: atom_id res chain seq x y z
N MET A 1 5.35 -33.43 -37.37
CA MET A 1 5.87 -33.03 -36.05
C MET A 1 5.02 -31.87 -35.55
N PRO A 2 4.26 -32.02 -34.46
CA PRO A 2 3.50 -30.90 -33.91
C PRO A 2 4.50 -29.94 -33.25
N LYS A 3 4.35 -28.64 -33.54
CA LYS A 3 5.11 -27.58 -32.88
C LYS A 3 4.78 -27.63 -31.40
N ASP A 4 5.79 -27.78 -30.55
CA ASP A 4 5.65 -27.58 -29.11
C ASP A 4 4.91 -26.25 -28.86
N PRO A 5 3.85 -26.22 -28.04
CA PRO A 5 3.22 -24.96 -27.68
C PRO A 5 4.27 -24.16 -26.92
N THR A 6 4.65 -23.03 -27.52
CA THR A 6 5.37 -21.91 -26.94
C THR A 6 5.57 -22.04 -25.45
N SER A 7 6.78 -22.49 -25.06
CA SER A 7 7.28 -22.42 -23.69
C SER A 7 6.83 -21.10 -23.07
N ASP A 8 6.01 -21.23 -22.04
CA ASP A 8 5.58 -20.24 -21.07
C ASP A 8 6.59 -19.08 -21.01
N GLN A 9 6.30 -17.98 -21.71
CA GLN A 9 7.04 -16.74 -21.55
C GLN A 9 6.81 -16.33 -20.10
N GLN A 10 7.80 -16.58 -19.23
CA GLN A 10 7.71 -16.30 -17.80
C GLN A 10 7.14 -14.90 -17.59
N ASP A 11 5.91 -14.85 -17.10
CA ASP A 11 5.21 -13.60 -16.83
C ASP A 11 5.89 -12.90 -15.65
N HIS A 12 6.81 -11.99 -15.96
CA HIS A 12 7.57 -11.22 -14.96
C HIS A 12 6.79 -10.02 -14.39
N ARG A 13 5.49 -9.90 -14.69
CA ARG A 13 4.68 -8.80 -14.19
C ARG A 13 4.51 -8.88 -12.67
N ILE A 14 4.63 -7.72 -12.05
CA ILE A 14 4.37 -7.49 -10.62
C ILE A 14 2.88 -7.19 -10.44
N TYR A 15 2.31 -6.40 -11.36
CA TYR A 15 0.90 -6.04 -11.42
C TYR A 15 0.28 -6.56 -12.72
N ARG A 16 -0.81 -7.33 -12.61
CA ARG A 16 -1.52 -7.92 -13.76
C ARG A 16 -2.68 -7.07 -14.24
N GLY A 17 -3.23 -6.20 -13.38
CA GLY A 17 -4.40 -5.39 -13.73
C GLY A 17 -5.67 -6.21 -13.75
N LEU A 18 -5.80 -7.13 -12.80
CA LEU A 18 -6.98 -7.97 -12.68
C LEU A 18 -8.20 -7.11 -12.35
N THR A 19 -9.34 -7.46 -12.93
CA THR A 19 -10.62 -6.91 -12.50
C THR A 19 -10.92 -7.47 -11.12
N LEU A 20 -10.69 -6.65 -10.10
CA LEU A 20 -10.91 -7.04 -8.71
C LEU A 20 -12.42 -7.09 -8.45
N SER A 21 -12.96 -8.29 -8.48
CA SER A 21 -14.25 -8.66 -7.93
C SER A 21 -14.03 -9.34 -6.59
N ALA A 22 -15.07 -9.46 -5.75
CA ALA A 22 -14.96 -10.11 -4.46
C ALA A 22 -14.43 -11.57 -4.55
N GLU A 23 -14.64 -12.23 -5.69
CA GLU A 23 -14.31 -13.63 -5.94
C GLU A 23 -12.97 -13.83 -6.69
N SER A 24 -12.41 -12.79 -7.32
CA SER A 24 -11.21 -12.87 -8.18
C SER A 24 -9.95 -12.30 -7.50
N ARG A 25 -9.91 -12.30 -6.17
CA ARG A 25 -8.78 -11.73 -5.40
C ARG A 25 -7.57 -12.68 -5.43
N PRO A 26 -6.36 -12.17 -5.71
CA PRO A 26 -5.15 -12.96 -5.52
C PRO A 26 -4.97 -13.35 -4.05
N THR A 27 -4.61 -14.61 -3.84
CA THR A 27 -4.35 -15.17 -2.51
C THR A 27 -3.15 -14.47 -1.84
N PRO A 28 -3.06 -14.44 -0.50
CA PRO A 28 -1.91 -13.83 0.18
C PRO A 28 -0.56 -14.38 -0.28
N GLU A 29 -0.49 -15.65 -0.66
CA GLU A 29 0.71 -16.30 -1.20
C GLU A 29 1.08 -15.75 -2.58
N GLU A 30 0.11 -15.63 -3.50
CA GLU A 30 0.33 -15.00 -4.81
C GLU A 30 0.74 -13.53 -4.66
N GLN A 31 0.13 -12.80 -3.73
CA GLN A 31 0.50 -11.42 -3.42
C GLN A 31 1.96 -11.30 -2.96
N GLN A 32 2.40 -12.20 -2.08
CA GLN A 32 3.80 -12.27 -1.64
C GLN A 32 4.74 -12.63 -2.79
N GLN A 33 4.35 -13.57 -3.65
CA GLN A 33 5.12 -13.95 -4.84
C GLN A 33 5.25 -12.78 -5.83
N HIS A 34 4.21 -11.94 -5.97
CA HIS A 34 4.26 -10.76 -6.83
C HIS A 34 5.21 -9.71 -6.24
N LEU A 35 5.12 -9.46 -4.94
CA LEU A 35 5.98 -8.51 -4.24
C LEU A 35 7.45 -8.93 -4.24
N SER A 36 7.75 -10.23 -4.18
CA SER A 36 9.13 -10.74 -4.20
C SER A 36 9.84 -10.52 -5.55
N ARG A 37 9.08 -10.26 -6.63
CA ARG A 37 9.63 -9.88 -7.94
C ARG A 37 10.11 -8.43 -8.01
N MET A 38 9.79 -7.58 -7.02
CA MET A 38 10.29 -6.20 -7.01
C MET A 38 11.81 -6.18 -6.84
N PRO A 39 12.54 -5.39 -7.65
CA PRO A 39 13.99 -5.23 -7.45
C PRO A 39 14.28 -4.58 -6.10
N PRO A 40 15.48 -4.76 -5.52
CA PRO A 40 15.82 -4.16 -4.23
C PRO A 40 15.66 -2.64 -4.25
N PRO A 41 15.33 -2.02 -3.10
CA PRO A 41 15.22 -0.57 -3.04
C PRO A 41 16.57 0.09 -3.36
N PRO A 42 16.59 1.22 -4.08
CA PRO A 42 17.82 1.96 -4.31
C PRO A 42 18.40 2.49 -2.98
N PRO A 43 19.72 2.80 -2.90
CA PRO A 43 20.39 3.20 -1.66
C PRO A 43 19.77 4.43 -0.96
N TRP A 44 19.22 5.37 -1.72
CA TRP A 44 18.56 6.56 -1.18
C TRP A 44 17.12 6.31 -0.69
N ARG A 45 16.61 5.08 -0.86
CA ARG A 45 15.28 4.62 -0.43
C ARG A 45 15.36 3.45 0.55
N THR A 46 16.53 3.21 1.13
CA THR A 46 16.67 2.34 2.31
C THR A 46 16.38 3.16 3.54
N PHE A 47 15.27 2.89 4.22
CA PHE A 47 14.98 3.48 5.53
C PHE A 47 15.82 2.78 6.59
N GLY A 48 16.20 3.49 7.65
CA GLY A 48 17.10 2.96 8.71
C GLY A 48 16.54 1.80 9.54
N LEU A 49 15.33 1.32 9.25
CA LEU A 49 14.72 0.14 9.86
C LEU A 49 14.63 -0.96 8.80
N SER A 50 14.92 -2.19 9.21
CA SER A 50 14.71 -3.39 8.40
C SER A 50 13.21 -3.62 8.10
N VAL A 51 12.90 -4.40 7.07
CA VAL A 51 11.51 -4.69 6.67
C VAL A 51 10.77 -5.43 7.80
N GLU A 52 11.49 -6.27 8.52
CA GLU A 52 11.03 -7.06 9.66
C GLU A 52 10.65 -6.14 10.82
N GLN A 53 11.51 -5.17 11.17
CA GLN A 53 11.21 -4.17 12.19
C GLN A 53 10.01 -3.28 11.82
N TRP A 54 9.85 -2.98 10.53
CA TRP A 54 8.67 -2.27 10.04
C TRP A 54 7.40 -3.11 10.16
N ARG A 55 7.46 -4.42 9.85
CA ARG A 55 6.34 -5.35 10.01
C ARG A 55 5.93 -5.49 11.47
N GLU A 56 6.87 -5.72 12.38
CA GLU A 56 6.59 -5.81 13.83
C GLU A 56 5.91 -4.53 14.36
N LYS A 57 6.41 -3.35 13.97
CA LYS A 57 5.76 -2.08 14.33
C LYS A 57 4.37 -1.94 13.74
N ALA A 58 4.16 -2.36 12.49
CA ALA A 58 2.85 -2.30 11.83
C ALA A 58 1.85 -3.30 12.43
N GLU A 59 2.31 -4.47 12.88
CA GLU A 59 1.50 -5.49 13.53
C GLU A 59 1.15 -5.13 14.98
N SER A 60 2.05 -4.45 15.69
CA SER A 60 1.82 -3.95 17.06
C SER A 60 0.80 -2.80 17.11
N GLN A 61 0.67 -2.04 16.02
CA GLN A 61 -0.45 -1.14 15.82
C GLN A 61 -1.63 -2.01 15.39
N ASN A 62 -2.71 -2.05 16.18
CA ASN A 62 -3.91 -2.86 15.97
C ASN A 62 -4.62 -2.52 14.62
N THR A 63 -3.98 -2.89 13.51
CA THR A 63 -4.31 -2.53 12.12
C THR A 63 -4.94 -3.73 11.40
N GLN A 64 -5.26 -4.80 12.14
CA GLN A 64 -5.79 -6.04 11.56
C GLN A 64 -7.11 -5.81 10.81
N ASP A 65 -7.87 -4.75 11.15
CA ASP A 65 -9.12 -4.39 10.50
C ASP A 65 -8.96 -3.58 9.20
N ILE A 66 -7.84 -2.85 9.03
CA ILE A 66 -7.62 -1.99 7.86
C ILE A 66 -7.07 -2.80 6.67
N VAL A 67 -6.28 -3.84 6.94
CA VAL A 67 -5.62 -4.66 5.89
C VAL A 67 -6.61 -5.52 5.10
N ARG A 68 -7.79 -5.82 5.65
CA ARG A 68 -8.71 -6.79 5.03
C ARG A 68 -9.80 -6.17 4.15
N LYS A 69 -10.20 -4.93 4.39
CA LYS A 69 -11.31 -4.31 3.66
C LYS A 69 -10.81 -3.58 2.42
N ILE A 70 -10.99 -4.21 1.25
CA ILE A 70 -10.72 -3.58 -0.05
C ILE A 70 -11.49 -2.27 -0.12
N ASN A 71 -10.81 -1.19 -0.54
CA ASN A 71 -11.50 0.07 -0.77
C ASN A 71 -12.51 -0.11 -1.91
N PRO A 72 -13.78 0.31 -1.77
CA PRO A 72 -14.78 0.12 -2.82
C PRO A 72 -14.38 0.77 -4.16
N ARG A 73 -13.47 1.75 -4.14
CA ARG A 73 -12.93 2.38 -5.35
C ARG A 73 -12.04 1.46 -6.20
N ALA A 74 -11.52 0.36 -5.64
CA ALA A 74 -10.78 -0.66 -6.38
C ALA A 74 -11.70 -1.66 -7.09
N LEU A 75 -12.88 -1.90 -6.53
CA LEU A 75 -13.78 -2.95 -7.01
C LEU A 75 -14.35 -2.58 -8.38
N GLY A 76 -14.31 -3.53 -9.32
CA GLY A 76 -14.83 -3.35 -10.68
C GLY A 76 -14.05 -2.36 -11.56
N PHE A 77 -12.94 -1.80 -11.08
CA PHE A 77 -12.07 -0.97 -11.91
C PHE A 77 -11.27 -1.87 -12.88
N VAL A 78 -11.31 -1.52 -14.17
CA VAL A 78 -10.58 -2.23 -15.23
C VAL A 78 -9.50 -1.30 -15.79
N PRO A 79 -8.20 -1.55 -15.50
CA PRO A 79 -7.13 -0.73 -16.06
C PRO A 79 -6.96 -1.01 -17.56
N THR A 80 -6.54 0.01 -18.30
CA THR A 80 -6.11 -0.19 -19.69
C THR A 80 -4.78 -0.95 -19.73
N LYS A 81 -4.50 -1.66 -20.84
CA LYS A 81 -3.22 -2.36 -21.02
C LYS A 81 -2.01 -1.45 -20.83
N GLN A 82 -2.09 -0.23 -21.38
CA GLN A 82 -1.04 0.78 -21.21
C GLN A 82 -0.84 1.19 -19.75
N ALA A 83 -1.92 1.35 -18.97
CA ALA A 83 -1.80 1.66 -17.55
C ALA A 83 -1.11 0.52 -16.78
N VAL A 84 -1.42 -0.75 -17.10
CA VAL A 84 -0.74 -1.91 -16.52
C VAL A 84 0.75 -1.90 -16.83
N GLU A 85 1.15 -1.62 -18.08
CA GLU A 85 2.55 -1.55 -18.49
C GLU A 85 3.30 -0.42 -17.77
N LEU A 86 2.72 0.79 -17.71
CA LEU A 86 3.33 1.93 -17.02
C LEU A 86 3.49 1.69 -15.51
N VAL A 87 2.50 1.06 -14.87
CA VAL A 87 2.59 0.68 -13.45
C VAL A 87 3.73 -0.32 -13.25
N ASN A 88 3.82 -1.37 -14.05
CA ASN A 88 4.91 -2.34 -13.93
C ASN A 88 6.27 -1.68 -14.18
N ALA A 89 6.39 -0.81 -15.18
CA ALA A 89 7.63 -0.07 -15.43
C ALA A 89 8.03 0.78 -14.21
N ALA A 90 7.08 1.50 -13.60
CA ALA A 90 7.35 2.30 -12.40
C ALA A 90 7.77 1.43 -11.19
N LEU A 91 7.13 0.28 -10.99
CA LEU A 91 7.46 -0.67 -9.93
C LEU A 91 8.86 -1.26 -10.13
N CYS A 92 9.18 -1.70 -11.34
CA CYS A 92 10.51 -2.22 -11.70
C CYS A 92 11.60 -1.15 -11.59
N LEU A 93 11.33 0.09 -11.96
CA LEU A 93 12.32 1.17 -11.87
C LEU A 93 12.41 1.79 -10.46
N ARG A 94 11.52 1.42 -9.53
CA ARG A 94 11.35 2.05 -8.21
C ARG A 94 11.17 3.58 -8.32
N ARG A 95 10.55 4.05 -9.41
CA ARG A 95 10.31 5.47 -9.70
C ARG A 95 8.85 5.84 -9.46
N PRO A 96 8.57 7.09 -9.01
CA PRO A 96 7.19 7.57 -8.91
C PRO A 96 6.55 7.66 -10.30
N LEU A 97 5.24 7.41 -10.36
CA LEU A 97 4.43 7.52 -11.57
C LEU A 97 3.47 8.70 -11.43
N LEU A 98 3.56 9.68 -12.33
CA LEU A 98 2.58 10.77 -12.44
C LEU A 98 1.44 10.32 -13.36
N ILE A 99 0.20 10.51 -12.90
CA ILE A 99 -1.00 10.11 -13.64
C ILE A 99 -1.84 11.35 -13.94
N GLU A 100 -2.00 11.66 -15.23
CA GLU A 100 -2.74 12.84 -15.71
C GLU A 100 -4.05 12.48 -16.41
N GLY A 101 -4.92 13.47 -16.61
CA GLY A 101 -6.15 13.38 -17.42
C GLY A 101 -7.43 13.84 -16.71
N ASN A 102 -8.57 13.60 -17.34
CA ASN A 102 -9.85 14.20 -16.95
C ASN A 102 -10.34 13.75 -15.56
N PRO A 103 -11.12 14.60 -14.86
CA PRO A 103 -11.82 14.19 -13.65
C PRO A 103 -12.70 12.97 -13.93
N GLY A 104 -12.77 12.03 -12.99
CA GLY A 104 -13.56 10.80 -13.14
C GLY A 104 -12.92 9.69 -13.97
N SER A 105 -11.75 9.89 -14.58
CA SER A 105 -11.03 8.86 -15.38
C SER A 105 -10.44 7.69 -14.57
N GLY A 106 -10.77 7.56 -13.28
CA GLY A 106 -10.34 6.43 -12.46
C GLY A 106 -8.90 6.47 -11.94
N LYS A 107 -8.22 7.63 -11.91
CA LYS A 107 -6.84 7.77 -11.38
C LYS A 107 -6.70 7.25 -9.95
N THR A 108 -7.63 7.66 -9.09
CA THR A 108 -7.70 7.21 -7.71
C THR A 108 -8.01 5.72 -7.65
N SER A 109 -8.92 5.23 -8.49
CA SER A 109 -9.27 3.81 -8.58
C SER A 109 -8.09 2.95 -9.00
N LEU A 110 -7.25 3.41 -9.94
CA LEU A 110 -6.02 2.72 -10.34
C LEU A 110 -5.07 2.53 -9.15
N ALA A 111 -4.82 3.58 -8.37
CA ALA A 111 -3.96 3.49 -7.19
C ALA A 111 -4.50 2.48 -6.16
N TYR A 112 -5.82 2.45 -5.96
CA TYR A 112 -6.47 1.49 -5.07
C TYR A 112 -6.48 0.06 -5.63
N ALA A 113 -6.66 -0.11 -6.94
CA ALA A 113 -6.63 -1.42 -7.60
C ALA A 113 -5.23 -2.04 -7.52
N VAL A 114 -4.18 -1.24 -7.76
CA VAL A 114 -2.78 -1.68 -7.58
C VAL A 114 -2.52 -2.11 -6.14
N ALA A 115 -2.94 -1.31 -5.16
CA ALA A 115 -2.75 -1.66 -3.75
C ALA A 115 -3.49 -2.94 -3.37
N ALA A 116 -4.74 -3.08 -3.79
CA ALA A 116 -5.57 -4.24 -3.48
C ALA A 116 -5.04 -5.53 -4.14
N GLU A 117 -4.59 -5.46 -5.40
CA GLU A 117 -4.00 -6.62 -6.09
C GLU A 117 -2.70 -7.06 -5.42
N LEU A 118 -1.85 -6.12 -4.99
CA LEU A 118 -0.58 -6.39 -4.31
C LEU A 118 -0.72 -6.70 -2.81
N GLY A 119 -1.93 -6.74 -2.26
CA GLY A 119 -2.15 -7.01 -0.83
C GLY A 119 -1.69 -5.91 0.11
N LEU A 120 -1.59 -4.67 -0.40
CA LEU A 120 -1.20 -3.49 0.38
C LEU A 120 -2.44 -2.87 1.04
N PRO A 121 -2.32 -2.25 2.23
CA PRO A 121 -3.45 -1.65 2.97
C PRO A 121 -4.15 -0.51 2.21
N GLY A 122 -3.50 0.04 1.19
CA GLY A 122 -4.01 1.14 0.37
C GLY A 122 -2.93 2.21 0.12
N PRO A 123 -3.14 3.11 -0.85
CA PRO A 123 -2.25 4.24 -1.05
C PRO A 123 -2.37 5.23 0.12
N TYR A 124 -1.22 5.66 0.63
CA TYR A 124 -1.15 6.82 1.52
C TYR A 124 -1.57 8.08 0.75
N ARG A 125 -2.45 8.88 1.34
CA ARG A 125 -2.90 10.14 0.75
C ARG A 125 -2.25 11.31 1.44
N TRP A 126 -1.52 12.10 0.67
CA TRP A 126 -1.09 13.44 1.06
C TRP A 126 -1.59 14.41 0.00
N SER A 127 -2.50 15.30 0.40
CA SER A 127 -3.04 16.33 -0.48
C SER A 127 -2.09 17.52 -0.50
N ILE A 128 -1.57 17.87 -1.68
CA ILE A 128 -0.76 19.06 -1.89
C ILE A 128 -1.67 20.16 -2.44
N VAL A 129 -1.77 21.27 -1.71
CA VAL A 129 -2.53 22.48 -2.11
C VAL A 129 -1.63 23.71 -2.02
N SER A 130 -2.12 24.87 -2.44
CA SER A 130 -1.33 26.13 -2.44
C SER A 130 -0.85 26.59 -1.05
N ARG A 131 -1.44 26.06 0.02
CA ARG A 131 -1.05 26.34 1.41
C ARG A 131 -0.11 25.30 2.00
N THR A 132 0.19 24.22 1.27
CA THR A 132 1.11 23.17 1.74
C THR A 132 2.54 23.68 1.68
N THR A 133 3.27 23.54 2.77
CA THR A 133 4.66 23.98 2.93
C THR A 133 5.61 22.80 3.07
N LEU A 134 6.92 23.04 2.90
CA LEU A 134 7.95 22.00 3.10
C LEU A 134 7.88 21.40 4.52
N LYS A 135 7.61 22.23 5.53
CA LYS A 135 7.54 21.78 6.93
C LYS A 135 6.45 20.72 7.13
N ASP A 136 5.34 20.83 6.40
CA ASP A 136 4.24 19.84 6.46
C ASP A 136 4.64 18.46 5.91
N GLY A 137 5.71 18.40 5.10
CA GLY A 137 6.27 17.17 4.56
C GLY A 137 7.46 16.59 5.34
N LEU A 138 7.96 17.31 6.36
CA LEU A 138 9.04 16.84 7.22
C LEU A 138 8.48 16.16 8.47
N TYR A 139 9.26 15.24 9.04
CA TYR A 139 8.89 14.63 10.31
C TYR A 139 8.93 15.69 11.43
N ALA A 140 7.76 16.03 11.97
CA ALA A 140 7.61 16.89 13.13
C ALA A 140 7.29 16.04 14.36
N TYR A 141 8.08 16.21 15.41
CA TYR A 141 7.79 15.57 16.69
C TYR A 141 6.78 16.41 17.47
N ASP A 142 5.56 15.89 17.64
CA ASP A 142 4.54 16.52 18.48
C ASP A 142 4.73 16.10 19.95
N ALA A 143 5.53 16.87 20.67
CA ALA A 143 5.79 16.63 22.08
C ALA A 143 4.52 16.74 22.95
N ILE A 144 3.58 17.61 22.58
CA ILE A 144 2.37 17.87 23.37
C ILE A 144 1.39 16.72 23.18
N GLY A 145 1.15 16.31 21.93
CA GLY A 145 0.33 15.13 21.64
C GLY A 145 0.85 13.87 22.34
N ARG A 146 2.17 13.67 22.34
CA ARG A 146 2.79 12.55 23.08
C ARG A 146 2.56 12.61 24.58
N LEU A 147 2.64 13.79 25.19
CA LEU A 147 2.36 13.96 26.62
C LEU A 147 0.87 13.68 26.95
N GLN A 148 -0.02 14.09 26.05
CA GLN A 148 -1.46 13.88 26.19
C GLN A 148 -1.83 12.40 26.06
N GLU A 149 -1.26 11.67 25.10
CA GLU A 149 -1.40 10.21 24.96
C GLU A 149 -0.96 9.47 26.23
N VAL A 150 0.19 9.84 26.81
CA VAL A 150 0.70 9.25 28.06
C VAL A 150 -0.25 9.50 29.23
N SER A 151 -0.86 10.69 29.28
CA SER A 151 -1.83 11.06 30.32
C SER A 151 -3.11 10.23 30.22
N LEU A 152 -3.63 10.03 29.00
CA LEU A 152 -4.80 9.18 28.75
C LEU A 152 -4.54 7.71 29.08
N LEU A 153 -3.37 7.18 28.71
CA LEU A 153 -2.97 5.80 29.05
C LEU A 153 -2.90 5.60 30.56
N ARG A 154 -2.33 6.55 31.32
CA ARG A 154 -2.33 6.48 32.79
C ARG A 154 -3.73 6.44 33.39
N GLN A 155 -4.67 7.23 32.85
CA GLN A 155 -6.06 7.22 33.33
C GLN A 155 -6.78 5.90 33.03
N GLN A 156 -6.52 5.26 31.89
CA GLN A 156 -7.11 3.96 31.55
C GLN A 156 -6.63 2.83 32.47
N VAL A 157 -5.34 2.84 32.85
CA VAL A 157 -4.78 1.88 33.80
C VAL A 157 -5.44 2.04 35.17
N GLY A 158 -5.55 3.28 35.67
CA GLY A 158 -6.21 3.56 36.95
C GLY A 158 -7.70 3.23 36.98
N ASN A 159 -8.39 3.26 35.83
CA ASN A 159 -9.81 2.92 35.74
C ASN A 159 -10.05 1.40 35.68
N THR A 160 -9.09 0.63 35.12
CA THR A 160 -9.17 -0.83 35.05
C THR A 160 -8.93 -1.49 36.41
N GLU A 161 -8.13 -0.86 37.27
CA GLU A 161 -7.92 -1.31 38.65
C GLU A 161 -9.14 -1.08 39.55
N ARG A 162 -9.96 -0.05 39.29
CA ARG A 162 -11.19 0.24 40.05
C ARG A 162 -12.39 -0.65 39.73
N ILE A 163 -12.38 -1.36 38.60
CA ILE A 163 -13.51 -2.22 38.17
C ILE A 163 -13.33 -3.66 38.69
N LYS A 164 -12.18 -3.99 39.30
CA LYS A 164 -11.89 -5.31 39.87
C LYS A 164 -12.17 -5.41 41.38
N GLU A 165 -12.67 -4.36 42.00
CA GLU A 165 -13.21 -4.33 43.37
C GLU A 165 -14.74 -4.38 43.34
#